data_AF-A0A1S4EM81-F1
#
_entry.id   AF-A0A1S4EM81-F1
#
_cell.length_a   1.000
_cell.length_b   1.000
_cell.length_c   1.000
_cell.angle_alpha   90.00
_cell.angle_beta   90.00
_cell.angle_gamma   90.00
#
_symmetry.space_group_name_H-M   'P 1'
#
loop_
_entity.id
_entity.type
_entity.pdbx_description
1 polymer ?
#
loop_
_entity_poly.entity_id
_entity_poly.type
_entity_poly.pdbx_seq_one_letter_code
_entity_poly.pdbx_strand_id
1 'polypeptide(L)'
;MEIFYGTYGSTEVAYYTYIYAKVEPQYFQQVTSYMRGAVLSGRFISSIVSQVLLIGNIMTIDQLNDLTLGGEQIRGNSYTYTHICIDLLGLLVLFTGASAAFLFGRVMLDWTIHGESLLGLLTLAGGILVTLSAFTSSMIFCYVVYVLFGTLYHIQMTVAYSEIAKHIKPDSYALVFGVNSFASLLFQTVMTFTVAGDQVFVLPIRTQFTVYGIFFLLLGSFYLIKAVVTYIRLYTCGVVLPKNPHS
;
A
#
# COMPACT_ATOMS: atom_id res chain seq x y z
N MET A 1 -6.89 -18.85 -7.39
CA MET A 1 -6.63 -17.47 -6.93
C MET A 1 -5.21 -16.96 -7.24
N GLU A 2 -4.14 -17.71 -6.93
CA GLU A 2 -2.76 -17.20 -7.02
C GLU A 2 -2.33 -16.77 -8.43
N ILE A 3 -2.75 -17.49 -9.48
CA ILE A 3 -2.42 -17.13 -10.87
C ILE A 3 -3.04 -15.78 -11.25
N PHE A 4 -4.34 -15.58 -10.97
CA PHE A 4 -5.01 -14.31 -11.24
C PHE A 4 -4.42 -13.16 -10.42
N TYR A 5 -4.10 -13.41 -9.14
CA TYR A 5 -3.43 -12.43 -8.30
C TYR A 5 -2.04 -12.04 -8.84
N GLY A 6 -1.26 -13.02 -9.31
CA GLY A 6 0.02 -12.80 -9.97
C GLY A 6 -0.12 -11.98 -11.26
N THR A 7 -1.09 -12.31 -12.12
CA THR A 7 -1.36 -11.56 -13.36
C THR A 7 -1.82 -10.13 -13.10
N TYR A 8 -2.63 -9.91 -12.06
CA TYR A 8 -3.03 -8.58 -11.62
C TYR A 8 -1.80 -7.77 -11.19
N GLY A 9 -0.95 -8.35 -10.33
CA GLY A 9 0.27 -7.69 -9.85
C GLY A 9 1.25 -7.36 -10.99
N SER A 10 1.45 -8.28 -11.94
CA SER A 10 2.32 -8.03 -13.10
C SER A 10 1.76 -6.94 -14.01
N THR A 11 0.44 -6.93 -14.23
CA THR A 11 -0.22 -5.92 -15.05
C THR A 11 -0.18 -4.54 -14.40
N GLU A 12 -0.37 -4.47 -13.07
CA GLU A 12 -0.25 -3.23 -12.31
C GLU A 12 1.16 -2.62 -12.49
N VAL A 13 2.20 -3.41 -12.26
CA VAL A 13 3.59 -2.96 -12.44
C VAL A 13 3.89 -2.55 -13.88
N ALA A 14 3.46 -3.35 -14.87
CA ALA A 14 3.64 -3.02 -16.28
C ALA A 14 2.96 -1.69 -16.65
N TYR A 15 1.75 -1.45 -16.16
CA TYR A 15 1.01 -0.23 -16.42
C TYR A 15 1.68 1.01 -15.83
N TYR A 16 2.18 0.95 -14.59
CA TYR A 16 2.97 2.03 -13.99
C TYR A 16 4.19 2.38 -14.85
N THR A 17 4.91 1.35 -15.30
CA THR A 17 6.15 1.55 -16.06
C THR A 17 5.89 2.17 -17.44
N TYR A 18 4.81 1.78 -18.10
CA TYR A 18 4.37 2.37 -19.35
C TYR A 18 4.02 3.86 -19.18
N ILE A 19 3.27 4.20 -18.12
CA ILE A 19 2.88 5.59 -17.87
C ILE A 19 4.08 6.47 -17.54
N TYR A 20 5.00 6.03 -16.68
CA TYR A 20 6.19 6.81 -16.36
C TYR A 20 7.14 6.98 -17.56
N ALA A 21 7.12 6.04 -18.52
CA ALA A 21 7.86 6.19 -19.77
C ALA A 21 7.24 7.23 -20.73
N LYS A 22 5.95 7.55 -20.57
CA LYS A 22 5.21 8.48 -21.45
C LYS A 22 5.00 9.87 -20.86
N VAL A 23 5.06 10.00 -19.54
CA VAL A 23 4.75 11.22 -18.81
C VAL A 23 6.04 11.94 -18.40
N GLU A 24 6.00 13.26 -18.36
CA GLU A 24 7.13 14.06 -17.87
C GLU A 24 7.25 13.96 -16.34
N PRO A 25 8.48 14.00 -15.77
CA PRO A 25 8.70 13.83 -14.33
C PRO A 25 7.91 14.76 -13.42
N GLN A 26 7.54 15.96 -13.91
CA GLN A 26 6.73 16.94 -13.20
C GLN A 26 5.32 16.42 -12.85
N TYR A 27 4.74 15.55 -13.68
CA TYR A 27 3.40 15.01 -13.47
C TYR A 27 3.40 13.63 -12.80
N PHE A 28 4.56 13.04 -12.47
CA PHE A 28 4.63 11.70 -11.90
C PHE A 28 3.74 11.52 -10.67
N GLN A 29 3.77 12.45 -9.73
CA GLN A 29 2.91 12.36 -8.53
C GLN A 29 1.42 12.37 -8.88
N GLN A 30 0.99 13.29 -9.74
CA GLN A 30 -0.41 13.45 -10.11
C GLN A 30 -0.92 12.22 -10.87
N VAL A 31 -0.14 11.71 -11.82
CA VAL A 31 -0.54 10.51 -12.56
C VAL A 31 -0.52 9.27 -11.67
N THR A 32 0.44 9.15 -10.75
CA THR A 32 0.46 8.07 -9.75
C THR A 32 -0.79 8.08 -8.87
N SER A 33 -1.19 9.26 -8.40
CA SER A 33 -2.41 9.43 -7.63
C SER A 33 -3.65 8.99 -8.39
N TYR A 34 -3.81 9.40 -9.66
CA TYR A 34 -4.96 8.98 -10.47
C TYR A 34 -4.95 7.47 -10.76
N MET A 35 -3.78 6.90 -11.06
CA MET A 35 -3.64 5.45 -11.24
C MET A 35 -4.06 4.69 -9.99
N ARG A 36 -3.54 5.09 -8.81
CA ARG A 36 -3.88 4.46 -7.54
C ARG A 36 -5.36 4.65 -7.18
N GLY A 37 -5.90 5.84 -7.41
CA GLY A 37 -7.33 6.12 -7.23
C GLY A 37 -8.22 5.22 -8.10
N ALA A 38 -7.84 5.01 -9.36
CA ALA A 38 -8.55 4.12 -10.28
C ALA A 38 -8.45 2.64 -9.85
N VAL A 39 -7.26 2.16 -9.49
CA VAL A 39 -7.03 0.80 -8.98
C VAL A 39 -7.86 0.54 -7.71
N LEU A 40 -7.85 1.48 -6.76
CA LEU A 40 -8.59 1.34 -5.51
C LEU A 40 -10.10 1.37 -5.74
N SER A 41 -10.57 2.23 -6.65
CA SER A 41 -11.98 2.26 -7.06
C SER A 41 -12.40 0.94 -7.73
N GLY A 42 -11.54 0.36 -8.57
CA GLY A 42 -11.77 -0.95 -9.18
C GLY A 42 -11.88 -2.07 -8.15
N ARG A 43 -10.96 -2.11 -7.18
CA ARG A 43 -11.01 -3.07 -6.05
C ARG A 43 -12.24 -2.87 -5.18
N PHE A 44 -12.65 -1.63 -4.95
CA PHE A 44 -13.86 -1.29 -4.20
C PHE A 44 -15.11 -1.81 -4.90
N ILE A 45 -15.26 -1.53 -6.21
CA ILE A 45 -16.39 -2.03 -7.02
C ILE A 45 -16.39 -3.56 -7.04
N SER A 46 -15.24 -4.19 -7.28
CA SER A 46 -15.12 -5.66 -7.27
C SER A 46 -15.53 -6.25 -5.92
N SER A 47 -15.19 -5.59 -4.82
CA SER A 47 -15.56 -6.03 -3.47
C SER A 47 -17.06 -5.89 -3.22
N ILE A 48 -17.69 -4.80 -3.68
CA ILE A 48 -19.15 -4.63 -3.60
C ILE A 48 -19.86 -5.70 -4.43
N VAL A 49 -19.43 -5.94 -5.67
CA VAL A 49 -20.01 -6.97 -6.53
C VAL A 49 -19.91 -8.35 -5.86
N SER A 50 -18.75 -8.67 -5.29
CA SER A 50 -18.54 -9.92 -4.55
C SER A 50 -19.51 -10.05 -3.37
N GLN A 51 -19.69 -8.99 -2.58
CA GLN A 51 -20.62 -9.00 -1.45
C GLN A 51 -22.08 -9.13 -1.89
N VAL A 52 -22.49 -8.44 -2.96
CA VAL A 52 -23.85 -8.52 -3.50
C VAL A 52 -24.17 -9.93 -4.00
N LEU A 53 -23.23 -10.60 -4.67
CA LEU A 53 -23.41 -11.97 -5.15
C LEU A 53 -23.60 -12.97 -4.00
N LEU A 54 -22.82 -12.81 -2.92
CA LEU A 54 -22.90 -13.66 -1.72
C LEU A 54 -24.20 -13.41 -0.95
N ILE A 55 -24.59 -12.15 -0.73
CA ILE A 55 -25.81 -11.78 0.00
C ILE A 55 -27.07 -12.16 -0.78
N GLY A 56 -27.05 -12.01 -2.10
CA GLY A 56 -28.16 -12.38 -2.97
C GLY A 56 -28.38 -13.89 -3.12
N ASN A 57 -27.53 -14.72 -2.51
CA ASN A 57 -27.50 -16.18 -2.69
C ASN A 57 -27.46 -16.60 -4.18
N ILE A 58 -26.88 -15.74 -5.03
CA ILE A 58 -26.76 -15.94 -6.47
C ILE A 58 -25.61 -16.92 -6.75
N MET A 59 -24.53 -16.80 -5.99
CA MET A 59 -23.39 -17.72 -6.01
C MET A 59 -22.97 -18.07 -4.58
N THR A 60 -22.78 -19.36 -4.32
CA THR A 60 -22.19 -19.86 -3.07
C THR A 60 -20.67 -19.69 -3.10
N ILE A 61 -20.01 -19.63 -1.93
CA ILE A 61 -18.55 -19.48 -1.81
C ILE A 61 -17.80 -20.49 -2.70
N ASP A 62 -18.25 -21.74 -2.74
CA ASP A 62 -17.64 -22.80 -3.55
C ASP A 62 -17.67 -22.49 -5.06
N GLN A 63 -18.81 -21.99 -5.55
CA GLN A 63 -18.94 -21.60 -6.96
C GLN A 63 -18.09 -20.38 -7.32
N LEU A 64 -17.88 -19.46 -6.36
CA LEU A 64 -17.03 -18.28 -6.54
C LEU A 64 -15.54 -18.67 -6.53
N ASN A 65 -15.18 -19.67 -5.72
CA ASN A 65 -13.84 -20.25 -5.59
C ASN A 65 -13.44 -21.08 -6.83
N ASP A 66 -14.40 -21.83 -7.39
CA ASP A 66 -14.24 -22.55 -8.65
C ASP A 66 -14.04 -21.59 -9.82
N LEU A 67 -14.80 -20.49 -9.85
CA LEU A 67 -14.65 -19.41 -10.85
C LEU A 67 -13.28 -18.72 -10.77
N THR A 68 -12.70 -18.60 -9.58
CA THR A 68 -11.36 -18.02 -9.36
C THR A 68 -10.22 -19.04 -9.43
N LEU A 69 -10.51 -20.29 -9.84
CA LEU A 69 -9.55 -21.39 -10.06
C LEU A 69 -8.50 -21.48 -8.94
N GLY A 70 -8.91 -21.83 -7.72
CA GLY A 70 -7.98 -22.21 -6.66
C GLY A 70 -8.67 -22.34 -5.32
N GLY A 71 -9.05 -23.58 -4.99
CA GLY A 71 -9.83 -23.91 -3.80
C GLY A 71 -9.08 -23.74 -2.48
N GLU A 72 -9.50 -22.79 -1.65
CA GLU A 72 -9.45 -22.93 -0.19
C GLU A 72 -10.85 -23.13 0.38
N GLN A 73 -11.03 -24.21 1.13
CA GLN A 73 -12.29 -24.61 1.73
C GLN A 73 -12.47 -23.93 3.09
N ILE A 74 -13.34 -22.91 3.17
CA ILE A 74 -13.70 -22.27 4.44
C ILE A 74 -14.86 -23.06 5.08
N ARG A 75 -14.55 -23.85 6.10
CA ARG A 75 -15.51 -24.56 6.96
C ARG A 75 -16.25 -23.56 7.89
N GLY A 76 -17.59 -23.54 7.83
CA GLY A 76 -18.47 -23.31 8.99
C GLY A 76 -19.42 -22.11 8.95
N ASN A 77 -20.73 -22.37 9.13
CA ASN A 77 -21.83 -21.39 9.14
C ASN A 77 -21.85 -20.36 10.30
N SER A 78 -20.94 -20.44 11.28
CA SER A 78 -20.88 -19.47 12.40
C SER A 78 -19.93 -18.28 12.15
N TYR A 79 -19.20 -18.29 11.02
CA TYR A 79 -18.20 -17.27 10.67
C TYR A 79 -18.73 -16.15 9.76
N THR A 80 -19.96 -16.25 9.26
CA THR A 80 -20.51 -15.32 8.25
C THR A 80 -20.52 -13.85 8.71
N TYR A 81 -20.93 -13.57 9.95
CA TYR A 81 -20.99 -12.17 10.45
C TYR A 81 -19.61 -11.56 10.69
N THR A 82 -18.65 -12.34 11.20
CA THR A 82 -17.28 -11.87 11.42
C THR A 82 -16.60 -11.57 10.09
N HIS A 83 -16.82 -12.40 9.06
CA HIS A 83 -16.31 -12.16 7.71
C HIS A 83 -16.94 -10.93 7.06
N ILE A 84 -18.27 -10.76 7.15
CA ILE A 84 -18.95 -9.57 6.61
C ILE A 84 -18.42 -8.28 7.28
N CYS A 85 -18.18 -8.29 8.59
CA CYS A 85 -17.60 -7.14 9.29
C CYS A 85 -16.17 -6.83 8.82
N ILE A 86 -15.34 -7.84 8.60
CA ILE A 86 -13.98 -7.67 8.08
C ILE A 86 -14.01 -7.11 6.65
N ASP A 87 -14.87 -7.65 5.78
CA ASP A 87 -15.01 -7.18 4.41
C ASP A 87 -15.55 -5.73 4.34
N LEU A 88 -16.45 -5.36 5.26
CA LEU A 88 -16.95 -4.00 5.39
C LEU A 88 -15.86 -3.02 5.85
N LEU A 89 -15.00 -3.43 6.80
CA LEU A 89 -13.81 -2.65 7.18
C LEU A 89 -12.83 -2.51 6.00
N GLY A 90 -12.65 -3.56 5.21
CA GLY A 90 -11.87 -3.53 3.97
C GLY A 90 -12.42 -2.52 2.96
N LEU A 91 -13.74 -2.48 2.76
CA LEU A 91 -14.40 -1.48 1.93
C LEU A 91 -14.16 -0.05 2.42
N LEU A 92 -14.23 0.17 3.74
CA LEU A 92 -13.94 1.49 4.33
C LEU A 92 -12.51 1.91 4.03
N VAL A 93 -11.53 1.00 4.15
CA VAL A 93 -10.13 1.27 3.79
C VAL A 93 -9.97 1.57 2.31
N LEU A 94 -10.62 0.81 1.42
CA LEU A 94 -10.54 1.06 -0.03
C LEU A 94 -11.15 2.40 -0.41
N PHE A 95 -12.29 2.76 0.18
CA PHE A 95 -12.96 4.04 -0.07
C PHE A 95 -12.16 5.23 0.47
N THR A 96 -11.72 5.15 1.72
CA THR A 96 -10.91 6.20 2.36
C THR A 96 -9.53 6.29 1.71
N GLY A 97 -8.94 5.17 1.28
CA GLY A 97 -7.69 5.11 0.53
C GLY A 97 -7.83 5.69 -0.88
N ALA A 98 -8.92 5.40 -1.60
CA ALA A 98 -9.18 5.97 -2.93
C ALA A 98 -9.37 7.49 -2.85
N SER A 99 -10.19 7.95 -1.91
CA SER A 99 -10.40 9.39 -1.70
C SER A 99 -9.11 10.08 -1.27
N ALA A 100 -8.35 9.49 -0.34
CA ALA A 100 -7.04 10.00 0.05
C ALA A 100 -6.08 10.07 -1.13
N ALA A 101 -5.97 9.02 -1.96
CA ALA A 101 -5.11 8.99 -3.13
C ALA A 101 -5.49 10.12 -4.11
N PHE A 102 -6.77 10.30 -4.44
CA PHE A 102 -7.25 11.36 -5.32
C PHE A 102 -7.00 12.77 -4.77
N LEU A 103 -7.25 12.98 -3.47
CA LEU A 103 -6.99 14.26 -2.80
C LEU A 103 -5.50 14.58 -2.82
N PHE A 104 -4.65 13.57 -2.59
CA PHE A 104 -3.20 13.72 -2.61
C PHE A 104 -2.66 14.16 -3.98
N GLY A 105 -3.27 13.72 -5.07
CA GLY A 105 -2.90 14.14 -6.42
C GLY A 105 -3.21 15.60 -6.74
N ARG A 106 -4.06 16.26 -5.93
CA ARG A 106 -4.36 17.69 -6.08
C ARG A 106 -3.41 18.59 -5.29
N VAL A 107 -2.57 18.01 -4.43
CA VAL A 107 -1.61 18.77 -3.63
C VAL A 107 -0.46 19.23 -4.52
N MET A 108 -0.46 20.53 -4.84
CA MET A 108 0.57 21.22 -5.61
C MET A 108 1.72 21.60 -4.67
N LEU A 109 2.58 20.64 -4.34
CA LEU A 109 3.78 20.86 -3.52
C LEU A 109 5.03 20.58 -4.36
N ASP A 110 6.17 21.18 -4.01
CA ASP A 110 7.45 20.82 -4.64
C ASP A 110 7.88 19.43 -4.16
N TRP A 111 7.35 18.42 -4.84
CA TRP A 111 7.54 17.01 -4.56
C TRP A 111 8.99 16.56 -4.72
N THR A 112 9.83 17.35 -5.38
CA THR A 112 11.27 17.07 -5.55
C THR A 112 12.03 17.15 -4.23
N ILE A 113 11.59 17.99 -3.30
CA ILE A 113 12.26 18.21 -2.00
C ILE A 113 11.52 17.48 -0.87
N HIS A 114 10.19 17.51 -0.91
CA HIS A 114 9.37 17.08 0.23
C HIS A 114 8.91 15.62 0.16
N GLY A 115 9.12 14.92 -0.97
CA GLY A 115 8.67 13.55 -1.16
C GLY A 115 9.27 12.58 -0.15
N GLU A 116 10.59 12.61 0.03
CA GLU A 116 11.31 11.74 0.98
C GLU A 116 10.92 12.02 2.45
N SER A 117 10.80 13.31 2.80
CA SER A 117 10.41 13.75 4.13
C SER A 117 9.00 13.28 4.49
N LEU A 118 8.06 13.47 3.56
CA LEU A 118 6.69 13.02 3.73
C LEU A 118 6.63 11.50 3.82
N LEU A 119 7.38 10.77 2.96
CA LEU A 119 7.44 9.32 3.00
C LEU A 119 7.86 8.84 4.39
N GLY A 120 8.94 9.41 4.94
CA GLY A 120 9.43 9.14 6.29
C GLY A 120 8.40 9.42 7.39
N LEU A 121 7.76 10.58 7.35
CA LEU A 121 6.72 10.97 8.32
C LEU A 121 5.51 10.04 8.27
N LEU A 122 5.03 9.66 7.08
CA LEU A 122 3.91 8.73 6.92
C LEU A 122 4.26 7.32 7.44
N THR A 123 5.46 6.81 7.12
CA THR A 123 5.94 5.52 7.68
C THR A 123 6.03 5.55 9.20
N LEU A 124 6.56 6.63 9.78
CA LEU A 124 6.66 6.75 11.24
C LEU A 124 5.29 6.85 11.91
N ALA A 125 4.39 7.66 11.38
CA ALA A 125 3.02 7.74 11.88
C ALA A 125 2.33 6.37 11.82
N GLY A 126 2.49 5.64 10.72
CA GLY A 126 2.00 4.26 10.60
C GLY A 126 2.61 3.31 11.63
N GLY A 127 3.93 3.36 11.84
CA GLY A 127 4.63 2.55 12.84
C GLY A 127 4.20 2.85 14.28
N ILE A 128 4.00 4.12 14.62
CA ILE A 128 3.48 4.54 15.94
C ILE A 128 2.07 3.99 16.14
N LEU A 129 1.17 4.17 15.17
CA LEU A 129 -0.21 3.68 15.25
C LEU A 129 -0.28 2.16 15.47
N VAL A 130 0.50 1.40 14.69
CA VAL A 130 0.56 -0.08 14.81
C VAL A 130 1.21 -0.51 16.14
N THR A 131 2.18 0.24 16.65
CA THR A 131 2.78 -0.07 17.95
C THR A 131 1.80 0.23 19.10
N LEU A 132 1.03 1.31 19.01
CA LEU A 132 -0.01 1.65 20.01
C LEU A 132 -1.14 0.60 20.06
N SER A 133 -1.45 -0.05 18.93
CA SER A 133 -2.45 -1.13 18.91
C SER A 133 -1.98 -2.37 19.67
N ALA A 134 -0.67 -2.61 19.80
CA ALA A 134 -0.15 -3.73 20.60
C ALA A 134 -0.47 -3.58 22.10
N PHE A 135 -0.41 -2.36 22.63
CA PHE A 135 -0.64 -2.04 24.04
C PHE A 135 -2.13 -1.90 24.41
N THR A 136 -3.02 -1.81 23.43
CA THR A 136 -4.45 -1.56 23.67
C THR A 136 -5.26 -2.84 23.61
N SER A 137 -6.16 -3.07 24.57
CA SER A 137 -7.05 -4.23 24.58
C SER A 137 -8.43 -4.00 23.96
N SER A 138 -8.75 -2.75 23.64
CA SER A 138 -10.01 -2.40 22.98
C SER A 138 -9.98 -2.83 21.50
N MET A 139 -10.88 -3.74 21.12
CA MET A 139 -11.05 -4.18 19.72
C MET A 139 -11.43 -3.02 18.79
N ILE A 140 -12.27 -2.09 19.26
CA ILE A 140 -12.69 -0.91 18.49
C ILE A 140 -11.49 -0.04 18.14
N PHE A 141 -10.58 0.16 19.09
CA PHE A 141 -9.36 0.93 18.85
C PHE A 141 -8.50 0.29 17.76
N CYS A 142 -8.32 -1.05 17.80
CA CYS A 142 -7.57 -1.77 16.77
C CYS A 142 -8.20 -1.65 15.37
N TYR A 143 -9.54 -1.64 15.27
CA TYR A 143 -10.22 -1.42 13.99
C TYR A 143 -10.04 0.01 13.47
N VAL A 144 -10.11 1.02 14.34
CA VAL A 144 -9.83 2.41 13.94
C VAL A 144 -8.38 2.54 13.45
N VAL A 145 -7.43 1.96 14.18
CA VAL A 145 -6.01 1.93 13.78
C VAL A 145 -5.84 1.19 12.45
N TYR A 146 -6.52 0.08 12.23
CA TYR A 146 -6.49 -0.64 10.96
C TYR A 146 -6.93 0.25 9.79
N VAL A 147 -8.04 0.99 9.94
CA VAL A 147 -8.52 1.90 8.90
C VAL A 147 -7.53 3.04 8.65
N LEU A 148 -7.05 3.69 9.72
CA LEU A 148 -6.07 4.78 9.62
C LEU A 148 -4.76 4.31 8.99
N PHE A 149 -4.21 3.19 9.45
CA PHE A 149 -2.99 2.62 8.88
C PHE A 149 -3.19 2.24 7.40
N GLY A 150 -4.32 1.64 7.04
CA GLY A 150 -4.64 1.30 5.65
C GLY A 150 -4.65 2.54 4.73
N THR A 151 -5.27 3.63 5.18
CA THR A 151 -5.27 4.90 4.43
C THR A 151 -3.87 5.50 4.28
N LEU A 152 -3.11 5.57 5.37
CA LEU A 152 -1.73 6.06 5.35
C LEU A 152 -0.84 5.22 4.43
N TYR A 153 -1.00 3.89 4.46
CA TYR A 153 -0.28 2.97 3.59
C TYR A 153 -0.58 3.23 2.10
N HIS A 154 -1.84 3.48 1.73
CA HIS A 154 -2.17 3.80 0.33
C HIS A 154 -1.58 5.13 -0.14
N ILE A 155 -1.55 6.15 0.73
CA ILE A 155 -0.86 7.42 0.44
C ILE A 155 0.65 7.18 0.32
N GLN A 156 1.25 6.46 1.26
CA GLN A 156 2.68 6.12 1.28
C GLN A 156 3.10 5.40 0.00
N MET A 157 2.31 4.41 -0.45
CA MET A 157 2.56 3.72 -1.72
C MET A 157 2.56 4.69 -2.90
N THR A 158 1.60 5.62 -2.95
CA THR A 158 1.53 6.65 -4.02
C THR A 158 2.78 7.52 -4.06
N VAL A 159 3.26 7.98 -2.90
CA VAL A 159 4.49 8.76 -2.78
C VAL A 159 5.72 7.92 -3.14
N ALA A 160 5.82 6.69 -2.64
CA ALA A 160 6.95 5.81 -2.92
C ALA A 160 7.10 5.52 -4.43
N TYR A 161 6.00 5.22 -5.13
CA TYR A 161 6.03 4.95 -6.57
C TYR A 161 6.51 6.15 -7.39
N SER A 162 6.05 7.36 -7.06
CA SER A 162 6.46 8.58 -7.78
C SER A 162 7.91 8.97 -7.47
N GLU A 163 8.36 8.81 -6.21
CA GLU A 163 9.74 9.07 -5.80
C GLU A 163 10.72 8.11 -6.48
N ILE A 164 10.37 6.83 -6.56
CA ILE A 164 11.18 5.83 -7.27
C ILE A 164 11.27 6.20 -8.75
N ALA A 165 10.16 6.59 -9.39
CA ALA A 165 10.15 6.98 -10.80
C ALA A 165 11.07 8.17 -11.10
N LYS A 166 11.18 9.17 -10.22
CA LYS A 166 12.05 10.35 -10.42
C LYS A 166 13.54 10.01 -10.53
N HIS A 167 13.98 8.89 -9.96
CA HIS A 167 15.39 8.51 -9.86
C HIS A 167 15.79 7.39 -10.85
N ILE A 168 14.87 6.93 -11.68
CA ILE A 168 15.12 5.85 -12.65
C ILE A 168 15.31 6.45 -14.05
N LYS A 169 16.21 5.85 -14.83
CA LYS A 169 16.38 6.18 -16.24
C LYS A 169 15.19 5.67 -17.06
N PRO A 170 14.73 6.41 -18.08
CA PRO A 170 13.56 6.04 -18.89
C PRO A 170 13.60 4.62 -19.46
N ASP A 171 14.78 4.17 -19.88
CA ASP A 171 14.98 2.87 -20.52
C ASP A 171 14.90 1.68 -19.56
N SER A 172 14.82 1.91 -18.25
CA SER A 172 14.89 0.86 -17.23
C SER A 172 13.71 0.85 -16.25
N TYR A 173 12.63 1.61 -16.51
CA TYR A 173 11.45 1.63 -15.64
C TYR A 173 10.88 0.23 -15.41
N ALA A 174 10.60 -0.52 -16.49
CA ALA A 174 10.00 -1.85 -16.42
C ALA A 174 10.82 -2.82 -15.56
N LEU A 175 12.14 -2.84 -15.77
CA LEU A 175 13.04 -3.73 -15.04
C LEU A 175 13.13 -3.34 -13.56
N VAL A 176 13.33 -2.05 -13.25
CA VAL A 176 13.51 -1.60 -11.86
C VAL A 176 12.23 -1.80 -11.06
N PHE A 177 11.06 -1.40 -11.59
CA PHE A 177 9.80 -1.63 -10.89
C PHE A 177 9.45 -3.12 -10.78
N GLY A 178 9.77 -3.93 -11.80
CA GLY A 178 9.57 -5.39 -11.77
C GLY A 178 10.38 -6.06 -10.66
N VAL A 179 11.70 -5.82 -10.63
CA VAL A 179 12.60 -6.39 -9.61
C VAL A 179 12.26 -5.86 -8.22
N ASN A 180 11.91 -4.58 -8.08
CA ASN A 180 11.49 -4.00 -6.82
C ASN A 180 10.22 -4.68 -6.27
N SER A 181 9.20 -4.86 -7.10
CA SER A 181 7.96 -5.54 -6.71
C SER A 181 8.19 -7.00 -6.35
N PHE A 182 9.05 -7.71 -7.10
CA PHE A 182 9.44 -9.08 -6.80
C PHE A 182 10.16 -9.19 -5.44
N ALA A 183 11.16 -8.32 -5.20
CA ALA A 183 11.88 -8.28 -3.92
C ALA A 183 10.95 -7.92 -2.74
N SER A 184 10.01 -7.00 -2.97
CA SER A 184 8.98 -6.64 -1.98
C SER A 184 8.09 -7.84 -1.63
N LEU A 185 7.63 -8.60 -2.63
CA LEU A 185 6.83 -9.80 -2.41
C LEU A 185 7.62 -10.89 -1.66
N LEU A 186 8.89 -11.11 -2.01
CA LEU A 186 9.75 -12.03 -1.25
C LEU A 186 9.89 -11.61 0.21
N PHE A 187 10.13 -10.33 0.46
CA PHE A 187 10.23 -9.80 1.81
C PHE A 187 8.92 -9.97 2.58
N GLN A 188 7.79 -9.68 1.94
CA GLN A 188 6.47 -9.91 2.49
C GLN A 188 6.27 -11.40 2.85
N THR A 189 6.60 -12.33 1.96
CA THR A 189 6.47 -13.77 2.22
C THR A 189 7.31 -14.20 3.41
N VAL A 190 8.57 -13.73 3.52
CA VAL A 190 9.43 -14.04 4.67
C VAL A 190 8.83 -13.50 5.97
N MET A 191 8.33 -12.26 5.96
CA MET A 191 7.68 -11.67 7.13
C MET A 191 6.41 -12.43 7.53
N THR A 192 5.57 -12.81 6.56
CA THR A 192 4.36 -13.60 6.84
C THR A 192 4.71 -14.97 7.37
N PHE A 193 5.67 -15.66 6.77
CA PHE A 193 6.10 -17.00 7.19
C PHE A 193 6.70 -17.01 8.60
N THR A 194 7.51 -16.01 8.94
CA THR A 194 8.20 -15.96 10.23
C THR A 194 7.31 -15.40 11.34
N VAL A 195 6.63 -14.27 11.10
CA VAL A 195 5.93 -13.51 12.15
C VAL A 195 4.46 -13.88 12.25
N ALA A 196 3.75 -14.00 11.13
CA ALA A 196 2.30 -14.25 11.11
C ALA A 196 1.94 -15.73 11.01
N GLY A 197 2.85 -16.57 10.52
CA GLY A 197 2.62 -17.99 10.31
C GLY A 197 2.70 -18.80 11.60
N ASP A 198 1.93 -19.89 11.63
CA ASP A 198 1.92 -20.85 12.74
C ASP A 198 3.10 -21.84 12.71
N GLN A 199 4.06 -21.65 11.80
CA GLN A 199 5.11 -22.63 11.55
C GLN A 199 6.41 -22.37 12.32
N VAL A 200 6.80 -21.10 12.50
CA VAL A 200 8.15 -20.76 13.02
C VAL A 200 8.09 -20.28 14.46
N PHE A 201 7.59 -19.08 14.69
CA PHE A 201 7.67 -18.43 16.01
C PHE A 201 6.36 -18.48 16.80
N VAL A 202 5.24 -18.83 16.16
CA VAL A 202 3.89 -18.93 16.76
C VAL A 202 3.63 -17.77 17.74
N LEU A 203 3.84 -16.54 17.24
CA LEU A 203 3.77 -15.34 18.07
C LEU A 203 2.31 -14.97 18.34
N PRO A 204 1.95 -14.57 19.57
CA PRO A 204 0.61 -14.05 19.82
C PRO A 204 0.40 -12.75 19.03
N ILE A 205 -0.85 -12.52 18.61
CA ILE A 205 -1.23 -11.41 17.71
C ILE A 205 -0.71 -10.03 18.15
N ARG A 206 -0.61 -9.79 19.46
CA ARG A 206 -0.08 -8.53 20.02
C ARG A 206 1.42 -8.35 19.77
N THR A 207 2.19 -9.44 19.88
CA THR A 207 3.62 -9.41 19.58
C THR A 207 3.85 -9.26 18.09
N GLN A 208 2.98 -9.83 17.24
CA GLN A 208 3.02 -9.59 15.80
C GLN A 208 2.87 -8.10 15.47
N PHE A 209 1.88 -7.39 16.06
CA PHE A 209 1.75 -5.94 15.90
C PHE A 209 2.99 -5.17 16.37
N THR A 210 3.62 -5.61 17.45
CA THR A 210 4.86 -4.99 17.95
C THR A 210 6.00 -5.14 16.94
N VAL A 211 6.18 -6.34 16.37
CA VAL A 211 7.23 -6.62 15.38
C VAL A 211 7.02 -5.78 14.11
N TYR A 212 5.79 -5.75 13.57
CA TYR A 212 5.49 -4.91 12.41
C TYR A 212 5.64 -3.42 12.72
N GLY A 213 5.18 -2.96 13.89
CA GLY A 213 5.32 -1.57 14.34
C GLY A 213 6.78 -1.13 14.40
N ILE A 214 7.65 -1.92 15.01
CA ILE A 214 9.10 -1.66 15.08
C ILE A 214 9.71 -1.61 13.67
N PHE A 215 9.34 -2.53 12.78
CA PHE A 215 9.81 -2.50 11.39
C PHE A 215 9.46 -1.18 10.69
N PHE A 216 8.23 -0.70 10.82
CA PHE A 216 7.81 0.59 10.26
C PHE A 216 8.51 1.79 10.92
N LEU A 217 8.77 1.73 12.23
CA LEU A 217 9.53 2.77 12.93
C LEU A 217 10.97 2.87 12.41
N LEU A 218 11.65 1.72 12.27
CA LEU A 218 13.01 1.67 11.72
C LEU A 218 13.06 2.17 10.27
N LEU A 219 12.11 1.72 9.44
CA LEU A 219 12.01 2.15 8.04
C LEU A 219 11.73 3.66 7.94
N GLY A 220 10.84 4.19 8.77
CA GLY A 220 10.53 5.61 8.80
C GLY A 220 11.70 6.47 9.28
N SER A 221 12.44 6.01 10.29
CA SER A 221 13.68 6.68 10.71
C SER A 221 14.72 6.70 9.59
N PHE A 222 14.87 5.59 8.84
CA PHE A 222 15.77 5.54 7.69
C PHE A 222 15.41 6.57 6.61
N TYR A 223 14.14 6.69 6.25
CA TYR A 223 13.69 7.69 5.27
C TYR A 223 13.84 9.13 5.77
N LEU A 224 13.62 9.40 7.06
CA LEU A 224 13.88 10.72 7.62
C LEU A 224 15.36 11.10 7.59
N ILE A 225 16.26 10.16 7.91
CA ILE A 225 17.71 10.40 7.82
C ILE A 225 18.09 10.72 6.37
N LYS A 226 17.57 9.96 5.39
CA LYS A 226 17.76 10.23 3.97
C LYS A 226 17.29 11.64 3.61
N ALA A 227 16.07 12.01 4.03
CA ALA A 227 15.51 13.33 3.77
C ALA A 227 16.38 14.46 4.36
N VAL A 228 16.88 14.30 5.60
CA VAL A 228 17.79 15.27 6.23
C VAL A 228 19.09 15.41 5.42
N VAL A 229 19.68 14.29 4.96
CA VAL A 229 20.88 14.33 4.11
C VAL A 229 20.61 15.05 2.78
N THR A 230 19.45 14.81 2.18
CA THR A 230 19.02 15.50 0.95
C THR A 230 18.90 17.01 1.18
N TYR A 231 18.26 17.44 2.27
CA TYR A 231 18.20 18.87 2.64
C TYR A 231 19.59 19.48 2.85
N ILE A 232 20.46 18.82 3.62
CA ILE A 232 21.82 19.34 3.87
C ILE A 232 22.58 19.51 2.55
N ARG A 233 22.52 18.51 1.65
CA ARG A 233 23.17 18.61 0.32
C ARG A 233 22.65 19.78 -0.50
N LEU A 234 21.35 20.07 -0.46
CA LEU A 234 20.76 21.20 -1.18
C LEU A 234 21.32 22.54 -0.66
N TYR A 235 21.39 22.72 0.66
CA TYR A 235 21.92 23.96 1.26
C TYR A 235 23.44 24.11 1.14
N THR A 236 24.20 23.01 1.24
CA THR A 236 25.68 23.08 1.22
C THR A 236 26.26 23.13 -0.19
N CYS A 237 25.65 22.47 -1.18
CA CYS A 237 26.20 22.39 -2.54
C CYS A 237 25.51 23.32 -3.56
N GLY A 238 24.46 24.06 -3.17
CA GLY A 238 23.77 24.99 -4.07
C GLY A 238 23.25 24.33 -5.35
N VAL A 239 22.91 23.03 -5.30
CA VAL A 239 22.39 22.30 -6.45
C VAL A 239 21.03 22.89 -6.81
N VAL A 240 20.99 23.65 -7.91
CA VAL A 240 19.76 24.21 -8.48
C VAL A 240 18.90 23.03 -8.95
N LEU A 241 17.77 22.82 -8.27
CA LEU A 241 16.77 21.85 -8.72
C LEU A 241 16.22 22.28 -10.08
N PRO A 242 15.88 21.33 -10.98
CA PRO A 242 15.19 21.66 -12.21
C PRO A 242 13.93 22.47 -11.86
N LYS A 243 13.91 23.72 -12.32
CA LYS A 243 12.86 24.71 -12.02
C LYS A 243 11.54 24.18 -12.55
N ASN A 244 10.51 24.17 -11.71
CA ASN A 244 9.14 23.87 -12.11
C ASN A 244 8.71 24.95 -13.14
N PRO A 245 8.29 24.61 -14.38
CA PRO A 245 7.89 25.61 -15.37
C PRO A 245 6.62 26.39 -14.99
N HIS A 246 5.99 26.06 -13.86
CA HIS A 246 4.82 26.73 -13.32
C HIS A 246 5.09 27.58 -12.06
N SER A 247 6.36 27.88 -11.72
CA SER A 247 6.72 28.89 -10.70
C SER A 247 7.26 30.18 -11.31
#